data_AF-A0A6I3BMW2-F1
#
_entry.id   AF-A0A6I3BMW2-F1
#
_cell.length_a   1.000
_cell.length_b   1.000
_cell.length_c   1.000
_cell.angle_alpha   90.00
_cell.angle_beta   90.00
_cell.angle_gamma   90.00
#
_symmetry.space_group_name_H-M   'P 1'
#
loop_
_entity.id
_entity.type
_entity.pdbx_description
1 polymer ?
#
loop_
_entity_poly.entity_id
_entity_poly.type
_entity_poly.pdbx_seq_one_letter_code
_entity_poly.pdbx_strand_id
1 'polypeptide(L)'
;MNSAQAPGATVERLGITKDQLILEVGFDNADCDLEIRSAITQKSGTEFLTSESQEVVDAVILWWREDDGDLVDELVDALTY
;
A
#
# COMPACT_ATOMS: atom_id res chain seq x y z
N MET A 1 6.06 -12.72 -17.99
CA MET A 1 5.54 -11.56 -18.75
C MET A 1 4.31 -11.02 -18.03
N ASN A 2 4.46 -10.42 -16.86
CA ASN A 2 3.41 -9.57 -16.30
C ASN A 2 3.79 -8.16 -16.71
N SER A 3 3.33 -7.76 -17.90
CA SER A 3 3.43 -6.37 -18.34
C SER A 3 2.80 -5.50 -17.26
N ALA A 4 3.52 -4.46 -16.82
CA ALA A 4 2.99 -3.45 -15.92
C ALA A 4 1.68 -2.93 -16.50
N GLN A 5 0.56 -3.40 -15.95
CA GLN A 5 -0.76 -2.91 -16.33
C GLN A 5 -0.81 -1.47 -15.84
N ALA A 6 -1.39 -0.56 -16.64
CA ALA A 6 -1.51 0.85 -16.28
C ALA A 6 -1.97 0.99 -14.81
N PRO A 7 -1.41 1.93 -14.02
CA PRO A 7 -1.61 2.02 -12.57
C PRO A 7 -3.07 1.85 -12.14
N GLY A 8 -4.00 2.45 -12.90
CA GLY A 8 -5.44 2.35 -12.65
C GLY A 8 -5.98 0.91 -12.65
N ALA A 9 -5.55 0.07 -13.59
CA ALA A 9 -5.99 -1.33 -13.67
C ALA A 9 -5.37 -2.21 -12.56
N THR A 10 -4.20 -1.84 -12.03
CA THR A 10 -3.62 -2.48 -10.85
C THR A 10 -4.45 -2.17 -9.61
N VAL A 11 -4.83 -0.90 -9.41
CA VAL A 11 -5.68 -0.48 -8.28
C VAL A 11 -7.08 -1.09 -8.34
N GLU A 12 -7.61 -1.38 -9.52
CA GLU A 12 -8.86 -2.14 -9.65
C GLU A 12 -8.77 -3.56 -9.10
N ARG A 13 -7.61 -4.20 -9.22
CA ARG A 13 -7.37 -5.56 -8.71
C ARG A 13 -7.09 -5.61 -7.22
N LEU A 14 -6.67 -4.50 -6.62
CA LEU A 14 -6.43 -4.40 -5.18
C LEU A 14 -7.72 -4.41 -4.34
N GLY A 15 -8.88 -4.22 -4.98
CA GLY A 15 -10.17 -4.24 -4.26
C GLY A 15 -10.42 -3.03 -3.36
N ILE A 16 -9.63 -1.96 -3.51
CA ILE A 16 -9.76 -0.74 -2.71
C ILE A 16 -11.07 -0.03 -3.03
N THR A 17 -11.81 0.32 -1.98
CA THR A 17 -13.07 1.08 -2.05
C THR A 17 -12.93 2.46 -1.43
N LYS A 18 -13.90 3.33 -1.73
CA LYS A 18 -13.96 4.67 -1.14
C LYS A 18 -14.10 4.59 0.39
N ASP A 19 -13.55 5.59 1.07
CA ASP A 19 -13.58 5.80 2.53
C ASP A 19 -12.80 4.74 3.33
N GLN A 20 -12.00 3.89 2.68
CA GLN A 20 -11.10 2.96 3.37
C GLN A 20 -9.87 3.67 3.93
N LEU A 21 -9.48 3.33 5.15
CA LEU A 21 -8.23 3.75 5.75
C LEU A 21 -7.11 2.80 5.31
N ILE A 22 -6.04 3.37 4.74
CA ILE A 22 -4.95 2.58 4.17
C ILE A 22 -3.65 2.94 4.87
N LEU A 23 -3.02 1.93 5.47
CA LEU A 23 -1.69 2.04 6.05
C LEU A 23 -0.62 1.85 4.97
N GLU A 24 0.36 2.73 4.93
CA GLU A 24 1.51 2.64 4.04
C GLU A 24 2.77 2.33 4.86
N VAL A 25 3.45 1.24 4.49
CA VAL A 25 4.66 0.74 5.15
C VAL A 25 5.79 0.60 4.12
N GLY A 26 6.99 1.03 4.49
CA GLY A 26 8.20 0.89 3.65
C GLY A 26 8.29 1.86 2.46
N PHE A 27 7.45 2.90 2.42
CA PHE A 27 7.46 3.88 1.33
C PHE A 27 8.76 4.71 1.29
N ASP A 28 9.37 4.77 0.12
CA ASP A 28 10.47 5.69 -0.21
C ASP A 28 10.24 6.28 -1.61
N ASN A 29 10.42 7.59 -1.73
CA ASN A 29 10.22 8.34 -2.98
C ASN A 29 11.22 7.95 -4.08
N ALA A 30 12.33 7.29 -3.74
CA ALA A 30 13.36 6.91 -4.69
C ALA A 30 13.00 5.67 -5.52
N ASP A 31 12.17 4.77 -4.99
CA ASP A 31 11.93 3.45 -5.58
C ASP A 31 10.46 2.98 -5.55
N CYS A 32 9.57 3.67 -4.83
CA CYS A 32 8.13 3.37 -4.86
C CYS A 32 7.40 4.09 -6.00
N ASP A 33 6.40 3.41 -6.58
CA ASP A 33 5.59 3.94 -7.68
C ASP A 33 4.57 4.99 -7.20
N LEU A 34 4.89 6.26 -7.42
CA LEU A 34 4.01 7.39 -7.07
C LEU A 34 2.68 7.40 -7.83
N GLU A 35 2.66 6.86 -9.06
CA GLU A 35 1.43 6.77 -9.84
C GLU A 35 0.44 5.76 -9.24
N ILE A 36 0.94 4.64 -8.70
CA ILE A 36 0.11 3.66 -7.99
C ILE A 36 -0.43 4.29 -6.70
N ARG A 37 0.45 4.92 -5.92
CA ARG A 37 0.08 5.64 -4.70
C ARG A 37 -1.03 6.66 -4.97
N SER A 38 -0.86 7.50 -5.99
CA SER A 38 -1.84 8.51 -6.37
C SER A 38 -3.17 7.90 -6.83
N ALA A 39 -3.13 6.83 -7.63
CA ALA A 39 -4.34 6.13 -8.07
C ALA A 39 -5.12 5.52 -6.90
N ILE A 40 -4.42 5.05 -5.86
CA ILE A 40 -5.02 4.52 -4.65
C ILE A 40 -5.68 5.64 -3.83
N THR A 41 -4.97 6.73 -3.52
CA THR A 41 -5.53 7.90 -2.83
C THR A 41 -6.75 8.46 -3.57
N GLN A 42 -6.70 8.52 -4.90
CA GLN A 42 -7.82 8.98 -5.70
C GLN A 42 -9.05 8.05 -5.57
N LYS A 43 -8.82 6.74 -5.39
CA LYS A 43 -9.90 5.75 -5.28
C LYS A 43 -10.45 5.64 -3.86
N SER A 44 -9.59 5.62 -2.84
CA SER A 44 -10.00 5.59 -1.44
C SER A 44 -10.58 6.94 -1.01
N GLY A 45 -10.08 8.05 -1.54
CA GLY A 45 -10.45 9.39 -1.11
C GLY A 45 -9.89 9.77 0.26
N THR A 46 -8.95 8.97 0.78
CA THR A 46 -8.31 9.11 2.09
C THR A 46 -6.79 9.26 1.90
N GLU A 47 -6.15 9.99 2.80
CA GLU A 47 -4.68 10.05 2.83
C GLU A 47 -4.10 8.78 3.45
N PHE A 48 -2.88 8.43 3.04
CA PHE A 48 -2.18 7.28 3.61
C PHE A 48 -1.82 7.53 5.06
N LEU A 49 -2.07 6.52 5.87
CA LEU A 49 -1.64 6.45 7.25
C LEU A 49 -0.24 5.86 7.33
N THR A 50 0.54 6.27 8.33
CA THR A 50 1.85 5.69 8.63
C THR A 50 1.74 4.72 9.79
N SER A 51 2.76 3.87 9.99
CA SER A 51 2.85 2.94 11.12
C SER A 51 2.81 3.60 12.51
N GLU A 52 2.84 4.93 12.58
CA GLU A 52 2.67 5.69 13.84
C GLU A 52 1.20 6.03 14.13
N SER A 53 0.29 5.78 13.17
CA SER A 53 -1.14 5.98 13.36
C SER A 53 -1.72 4.92 14.32
N GLN A 54 -2.65 5.34 15.18
CA GLN A 54 -3.36 4.45 16.11
C GLN A 54 -4.78 4.10 15.62
N GLU A 55 -5.05 4.38 14.34
CA GLU A 55 -6.36 4.17 13.74
C GLU A 55 -6.47 2.75 13.21
N VAL A 56 -7.66 2.16 13.29
CA VAL A 56 -7.91 0.84 12.69
C VAL A 56 -8.00 1.02 11.18
N VAL A 57 -7.09 0.36 10.46
CA VAL A 57 -7.00 0.45 9.00
C VAL A 57 -7.77 -0.68 8.31
N ASP A 58 -8.33 -0.40 7.13
CA ASP A 58 -9.05 -1.38 6.31
C ASP A 58 -8.11 -2.16 5.38
N ALA A 59 -6.99 -1.55 5.00
CA ALA A 59 -6.00 -2.15 4.11
C ALA A 59 -4.58 -1.69 4.48
N VAL A 60 -3.59 -2.55 4.18
CA VAL A 60 -2.17 -2.25 4.34
C VAL A 60 -1.46 -2.40 3.00
N ILE A 61 -0.66 -1.40 2.65
CA ILE A 61 0.24 -1.41 1.51
C ILE A 61 1.66 -1.51 2.04
N LEU A 62 2.31 -2.63 1.73
CA LEU A 62 3.70 -2.88 2.04
C LEU A 62 4.55 -2.76 0.78
N TRP A 63 5.47 -1.81 0.78
CA TRP A 63 6.50 -1.67 -0.25
C TRP A 63 7.69 -2.53 0.15
N TRP A 64 7.82 -3.67 -0.53
CA TRP A 64 8.82 -4.69 -0.20
C TRP A 64 10.00 -4.69 -1.18
N ARG A 65 11.22 -4.72 -0.63
CA ARG A 65 12.49 -4.87 -1.35
C ARG A 65 13.18 -6.15 -0.96
N GLU A 66 14.13 -6.60 -1.78
CA GLU A 66 14.88 -7.83 -1.51
C GLU A 66 15.78 -7.73 -0.26
N ASP A 67 16.15 -6.51 0.15
CA ASP A 67 16.97 -6.25 1.34
C ASP A 67 16.16 -6.07 2.64
N ASP A 68 14.82 -6.04 2.58
CA ASP A 68 13.96 -5.76 3.75
C ASP A 68 13.86 -6.96 4.72
N GLY A 69 14.41 -8.13 4.37
CA GLY A 69 14.54 -9.27 5.29
C GLY A 69 13.52 -10.39 5.04
N ASP A 70 12.73 -10.75 6.06
CA ASP A 70 11.70 -11.79 5.94
C ASP A 70 10.31 -11.19 5.68
N LEU A 71 9.81 -11.40 4.46
CA LEU A 71 8.48 -10.92 4.04
C LEU A 71 7.36 -11.50 4.91
N VAL A 72 7.52 -12.72 5.41
CA VAL A 72 6.48 -13.37 6.21
C VAL A 72 6.30 -12.66 7.53
N ASP A 73 7.40 -12.27 8.18
CA ASP A 73 7.35 -11.54 9.44
C ASP A 73 6.69 -10.17 9.25
N GLU A 74 7.10 -9.41 8.23
CA GLU A 74 6.45 -8.11 7.94
C GLU A 74 4.97 -8.24 7.59
N LEU A 75 4.56 -9.30 6.90
CA LEU A 75 3.14 -9.54 6.62
C LEU A 75 2.35 -9.92 7.88
N VAL A 76 2.98 -10.59 8.85
CA VAL A 76 2.34 -10.88 10.14
C VAL A 76 2.22 -9.61 10.97
N ASP A 77 3.26 -8.79 11.02
CA ASP A 77 3.24 -7.50 11.71
C ASP A 77 2.21 -6.55 11.10
N ALA A 78 2.08 -6.56 9.77
CA ALA A 78 1.08 -5.80 9.02
C ALA A 78 -0.37 -6.07 9.46
N LEU A 79 -0.67 -7.26 10.00
CA LEU A 79 -2.00 -7.61 10.50
C LEU A 79 -2.27 -7.07 11.92
N THR A 80 -1.26 -6.51 12.57
CA THR A 80 -1.29 -6.13 14.00
C THR A 80 -0.89 -4.69 14.29
N TYR A 81 -0.71 -3.85 13.26
CA TYR A 81 -0.52 -2.41 13.42
C TYR A 81 -1.70 -1.71 14.09
#